data_AF-A0A1J3J8N3-F1
#
_entry.id   AF-A0A1J3J8N3-F1
#
_cell.length_a   1.000
_cell.length_b   1.000
_cell.length_c   1.000
_cell.angle_alpha   90.00
_cell.angle_beta   90.00
_cell.angle_gamma   90.00
#
_symmetry.space_group_name_H-M   'P 1'
#
loop_
_entity.id
_entity.type
_entity.pdbx_description
1 polymer ?
#
loop_
_entity_poly.entity_id
_entity_poly.type
_entity_poly.pdbx_seq_one_letter_code
_entity_poly.pdbx_strand_id
1 'polypeptide(L)'
;LGIRYTVGKITPVPRREVRSSDFGKKARTMMFFPKDGSNLTPPHKSIDFSWKDYCPMVFRNLREMFKLDAAEYMMSICGDDGLTEISSPGKSGSIFY
;
A
#
# COMPACT_ATOMS: atom_id res chain seq x y z
N LEU A 1 7.61 -2.41 0.98
CA LEU A 1 7.20 -3.23 2.14
C LEU A 1 5.69 -3.10 2.45
N GLY A 2 5.22 -1.92 2.88
CA GLY A 2 3.82 -1.75 3.31
C GLY A 2 2.75 -1.96 2.22
N ILE A 3 2.99 -1.47 0.99
CA ILE A 3 2.09 -1.68 -0.15
C ILE A 3 1.95 -3.18 -0.45
N ARG A 4 3.08 -3.88 -0.63
CA ARG A 4 3.11 -5.33 -0.85
C ARG A 4 2.36 -6.10 0.24
N TYR A 5 2.56 -5.75 1.51
CA TYR A 5 1.84 -6.36 2.63
C TYR A 5 0.32 -6.18 2.49
N THR A 6 -0.15 -4.95 2.23
CA THR A 6 -1.58 -4.69 2.23
C THR A 6 -2.27 -5.27 0.99
N VAL A 7 -1.66 -5.14 -0.19
CA VAL A 7 -2.15 -5.78 -1.42
C VAL A 7 -2.21 -7.30 -1.24
N GLY A 8 -1.17 -7.92 -0.68
CA GLY A 8 -1.16 -9.35 -0.38
C GLY A 8 -2.27 -9.78 0.60
N LYS A 9 -2.59 -8.95 1.61
CA LYS A 9 -3.68 -9.18 2.57
C LYS A 9 -5.07 -9.09 1.95
N ILE A 10 -5.29 -8.18 1.00
CA ILE A 10 -6.63 -7.88 0.48
C ILE A 10 -6.97 -8.61 -0.81
N THR A 11 -5.98 -9.02 -1.61
CA THR A 11 -6.22 -9.75 -2.87
C THR A 11 -7.00 -11.05 -2.67
N PRO A 12 -6.74 -11.88 -1.63
CA PRO A 12 -7.49 -13.11 -1.39
C PRO A 12 -8.94 -12.89 -0.94
N VAL A 13 -9.32 -11.67 -0.53
CA VAL A 13 -10.69 -11.38 -0.10
C VAL A 13 -11.63 -11.55 -1.31
N PRO A 14 -12.76 -12.28 -1.17
CA PRO A 14 -13.71 -12.44 -2.27
C PRO A 14 -14.17 -11.10 -2.83
N ARG A 15 -14.31 -11.03 -4.16
CA ARG A 15 -14.82 -9.83 -4.83
C ARG A 15 -16.22 -9.52 -4.31
N ARG A 16 -16.43 -8.25 -3.96
CA ARG A 16 -17.70 -7.70 -3.50
C ARG A 16 -17.77 -6.22 -3.80
N GLU A 17 -18.98 -5.69 -3.83
CA GLU A 17 -19.18 -4.25 -3.90
C GLU A 17 -18.64 -3.54 -2.66
N VAL A 18 -18.24 -2.28 -2.87
CA VAL A 18 -17.79 -1.38 -1.82
C VAL A 18 -19.00 -0.97 -0.99
N ARG A 19 -18.87 -1.05 0.34
CA ARG A 19 -19.91 -0.71 1.31
C ARG A 19 -19.56 0.58 2.02
N SER A 20 -20.53 1.23 2.64
CA SER A 20 -20.28 2.43 3.47
C SER A 20 -19.23 2.22 4.57
N SER A 21 -19.11 0.99 5.09
CA SER A 21 -18.10 0.61 6.09
C SER A 21 -16.65 0.59 5.56
N ASP A 22 -16.46 0.57 4.24
CA ASP A 22 -15.14 0.58 3.61
C ASP A 22 -14.56 2.00 3.50
N PHE A 23 -15.33 3.02 3.90
CA PHE A 23 -14.93 4.42 3.87
C PHE A 23 -14.67 4.98 5.28
N GLY A 24 -13.98 6.13 5.30
CA GLY A 24 -13.79 6.94 6.51
C GLY A 24 -12.65 6.46 7.41
N LYS A 25 -12.45 7.19 8.52
CA LYS A 25 -11.26 7.05 9.39
C LYS A 25 -11.07 5.66 10.01
N LYS A 26 -12.15 4.89 10.12
CA LYS A 26 -12.15 3.54 10.71
C LYS A 26 -11.80 2.46 9.68
N ALA A 27 -12.02 2.71 8.39
CA ALA A 27 -11.64 1.80 7.32
C ALA A 27 -10.15 1.95 7.01
N ARG A 28 -9.29 1.51 7.93
CA ARG A 28 -7.84 1.56 7.74
C ARG A 28 -7.17 0.31 8.30
N THR A 29 -6.08 -0.09 7.66
CA THR A 29 -5.18 -1.12 8.18
C THR A 29 -3.96 -0.44 8.77
N MET A 30 -3.63 -0.80 10.01
CA MET A 30 -2.37 -0.42 10.65
C MET A 30 -1.50 -1.65 10.78
N MET A 31 -0.22 -1.53 10.45
CA MET A 31 0.76 -2.58 10.71
C MET A 31 2.09 -1.96 11.12
N PHE A 32 2.69 -2.49 12.18
CA PHE A 32 4.04 -2.14 12.58
C PHE A 32 5.04 -3.09 11.91
N PHE A 33 6.11 -2.53 11.38
CA PHE A 33 7.19 -3.21 10.67
C PHE A 33 8.48 -3.00 11.48
N PRO A 34 8.76 -3.88 12.46
CA PRO A 34 10.06 -3.91 13.12
C PRO A 34 11.13 -4.42 12.14
N LYS A 35 12.33 -3.85 12.21
CA LYS A 35 13.49 -4.23 11.41
C LYS A 35 13.80 -5.73 11.52
N ASP A 36 13.73 -6.26 12.73
CA ASP A 36 13.99 -7.67 13.01
C ASP A 36 12.81 -8.60 12.66
N GLY A 37 11.72 -8.04 12.14
CA GLY A 37 10.51 -8.78 11.79
C GLY A 37 9.64 -9.14 12.99
N SER A 38 8.51 -9.79 12.69
CA SER A 38 7.52 -10.24 13.65
C SER A 38 6.83 -11.50 13.13
N ASN A 39 5.89 -12.07 13.90
CA ASN A 39 5.03 -13.15 13.43
C ASN A 39 4.17 -12.76 12.22
N LEU A 40 4.02 -11.46 11.92
CA LEU A 40 3.16 -10.93 10.86
C LEU A 40 3.94 -10.30 9.70
N THR A 41 5.20 -9.94 9.92
CA THR A 41 6.03 -9.19 8.97
C THR A 41 7.44 -9.77 8.90
N PRO A 42 8.01 -10.02 7.72
CA PRO A 42 9.36 -10.52 7.63
C PRO A 42 10.40 -9.47 8.11
N PRO A 43 11.60 -9.89 8.55
CA PRO A 43 12.71 -8.98 8.79
C PRO A 43 13.09 -8.20 7.52
N HIS A 44 13.62 -6.99 7.68
CA HIS A 44 13.98 -6.12 6.56
C HIS A 44 15.14 -5.16 6.87
N LYS A 45 15.71 -4.54 5.83
CA LYS A 45 16.85 -3.62 5.98
C LYS A 45 16.47 -2.21 6.44
N SER A 46 15.21 -1.81 6.26
CA SER A 46 14.70 -0.50 6.71
C SER A 46 14.65 -0.40 8.24
N ILE A 47 14.60 0.84 8.76
CA ILE A 47 14.32 1.10 10.17
C ILE A 47 12.93 0.60 10.56
N ASP A 48 12.65 0.54 11.86
CA ASP A 48 11.30 0.31 12.38
C ASP A 48 10.34 1.39 11.88
N PHE A 49 9.18 0.99 11.36
CA PHE A 49 8.16 1.94 10.91
C PHE A 49 6.74 1.43 11.08
N SER A 50 5.77 2.34 11.13
CA SER A 50 4.34 2.01 11.08
C SER A 50 3.78 2.30 9.70
N TRP A 51 3.15 1.30 9.11
CA TRP A 51 2.38 1.42 7.87
C TRP A 51 0.90 1.64 8.18
N LYS A 52 0.29 2.58 7.44
CA LYS A 52 -1.14 2.84 7.48
C LYS A 52 -1.69 2.84 6.06
N ASP A 53 -2.62 1.95 5.78
CA ASP A 53 -3.37 1.94 4.52
C ASP A 53 -4.82 2.38 4.77
N TYR A 54 -5.30 3.34 3.99
CA TYR A 54 -6.62 3.92 4.14
C TYR A 54 -7.56 3.37 3.09
N CYS A 55 -8.78 3.00 3.50
CA CYS A 55 -9.84 2.50 2.65
C CYS A 55 -9.36 1.40 1.67
N PRO A 56 -8.65 0.35 2.12
CA PRO A 56 -7.97 -0.58 1.23
C PRO A 56 -8.92 -1.28 0.25
N MET A 57 -10.16 -1.55 0.66
CA MET A 57 -11.19 -2.14 -0.22
C MET A 57 -11.66 -1.15 -1.30
N VAL A 58 -11.72 0.15 -0.98
CA VAL A 58 -12.05 1.20 -1.95
C VAL A 58 -10.94 1.31 -3.00
N PHE A 59 -9.68 1.40 -2.57
CA PHE A 59 -8.56 1.49 -3.51
C PHE A 59 -8.32 0.19 -4.29
N ARG A 60 -8.67 -0.96 -3.74
CA ARG A 60 -8.75 -2.20 -4.54
C ARG A 60 -9.79 -2.06 -5.64
N ASN A 61 -11.01 -1.64 -5.32
CA ASN A 61 -12.07 -1.47 -6.31
C ASN A 61 -11.70 -0.43 -7.39
N LEU A 62 -11.09 0.70 -7.00
CA LEU A 62 -10.59 1.69 -7.96
C LEU A 62 -9.53 1.10 -8.90
N ARG A 63 -8.55 0.35 -8.37
CA ARG A 63 -7.56 -0.35 -9.21
C ARG A 63 -8.24 -1.29 -10.21
N GLU A 64 -9.20 -2.09 -9.77
CA GLU A 64 -9.96 -2.98 -10.63
C GLU A 64 -10.76 -2.21 -11.71
N MET A 65 -11.38 -1.07 -11.38
CA MET A 65 -12.07 -0.20 -12.34
C MET A 65 -11.13 0.38 -13.40
N PHE A 66 -9.90 0.75 -13.01
CA PHE A 66 -8.85 1.20 -13.92
C PHE A 66 -8.11 0.05 -14.61
N LYS A 67 -8.58 -1.20 -14.43
CA LYS A 67 -7.98 -2.42 -15.01
C LYS A 67 -6.51 -2.62 -14.62
N LEU A 68 -6.14 -2.17 -13.42
CA LEU A 68 -4.83 -2.38 -12.83
C LEU A 68 -4.82 -3.72 -12.10
N ASP A 69 -4.12 -4.70 -12.66
CA ASP A 69 -3.93 -5.99 -11.99
C ASP A 69 -3.11 -5.83 -10.70
N ALA A 70 -3.42 -6.65 -9.70
CA ALA A 70 -2.78 -6.55 -8.39
C ALA A 70 -1.30 -6.94 -8.44
N ALA A 71 -0.92 -7.94 -9.25
CA ALA A 71 0.45 -8.36 -9.41
C ALA A 71 1.24 -7.32 -10.21
N GLU A 72 0.70 -6.82 -11.32
CA GLU A 72 1.31 -5.74 -12.11
C GLU A 72 1.55 -4.50 -11.25
N TYR A 73 0.53 -4.04 -10.51
CA TYR A 73 0.66 -2.91 -9.59
C TYR A 73 1.76 -3.12 -8.54
N MET A 74 1.87 -4.32 -7.97
CA MET A 74 2.92 -4.65 -7.02
C MET A 74 4.30 -4.67 -7.67
N MET A 75 4.44 -5.18 -8.90
CA MET A 75 5.73 -5.21 -9.60
C MET A 75 6.18 -3.81 -10.00
N SER A 76 5.28 -2.96 -10.47
CA SER A 76 5.61 -1.59 -10.86
C SER A 76 6.02 -0.69 -9.69
N ILE A 77 5.41 -0.87 -8.52
CA ILE A 77 5.64 0.01 -7.35
C ILE A 77 6.62 -0.59 -6.34
N CYS A 78 6.66 -1.92 -6.20
CA CYS A 78 7.48 -2.63 -5.22
C CYS A 78 8.57 -3.49 -5.87
N GLY A 79 8.91 -3.22 -7.14
CA GLY A 79 10.02 -3.85 -7.86
C GLY A 79 11.38 -3.51 -7.25
N ASP A 80 12.41 -4.18 -7.73
CA ASP A 80 13.78 -4.03 -7.23
C ASP A 80 14.45 -2.73 -7.71
N ASP A 81 13.99 -2.22 -8.86
CA ASP A 81 14.30 -0.87 -9.33
C ASP A 81 13.56 0.11 -8.41
N GLY A 82 14.29 0.73 -7.48
CA GLY A 82 13.71 1.66 -6.52
C GLY A 82 12.93 2.80 -7.20
N LEU A 83 12.00 3.40 -6.47
CA LEU A 83 11.26 4.58 -6.93
C LEU A 83 12.21 5.74 -7.25
N THR A 84 11.99 6.45 -8.36
CA THR A 84 12.86 7.53 -8.83
C THR A 84 12.29 8.87 -8.41
N GLU A 85 12.97 9.59 -7.52
CA GLU A 85 12.51 10.90 -7.08
C GLU A 85 12.48 11.92 -8.24
N ILE A 86 11.32 12.56 -8.43
CA ILE A 86 11.12 13.61 -9.43
C ILE A 86 11.19 14.97 -8.73
N SER A 87 12.14 15.80 -9.14
CA SER A 87 12.26 17.16 -8.62
C SER A 87 11.02 17.99 -9.00
N SER A 88 10.27 18.47 -8.02
CA SER A 88 9.21 19.45 -8.26
C SER A 88 9.69 20.86 -7.89
N PRO A 89 9.70 21.83 -8.82
CA PRO A 89 10.20 23.18 -8.53
C PRO A 89 9.24 24.03 -7.66
N GLY A 90 8.22 23.41 -7.07
CA GLY A 90 7.17 24.09 -6.30
C GLY A 90 7.54 24.34 -4.83
N LYS A 91 7.03 25.44 -4.26
CA LYS A 91 7.24 25.84 -2.86
C LYS A 91 6.45 24.99 -1.84
N SER A 92 5.70 24.00 -2.28
CA SER A 92 4.80 23.21 -1.42
C SER A 92 5.51 22.19 -0.53
N GLY A 93 6.80 21.92 -0.75
CA GLY A 93 7.53 20.85 -0.05
C GLY A 93 7.04 19.45 -0.42
N SER A 94 6.34 19.32 -1.55
CA SER A 94 5.83 18.04 -2.05
C SER A 94 6.97 17.23 -2.66
N ILE A 95 7.09 15.97 -2.22
CA ILE A 95 8.04 14.99 -2.76
C ILE A 95 7.27 14.10 -3.75
N PHE A 96 7.85 13.89 -4.93
CA PHE A 96 7.31 13.02 -5.96
C PHE A 96 8.34 11.94 -6.30
N TYR A 97 7.84 10.78 -6.68
CA TYR A 97 8.59 9.57 -6.98
C TYR A 97 8.08 8.95 -8.27
#